data_AF-A0A832Q033-F1
#
_entry.id   AF-A0A832Q033-F1
#
_cell.length_a   1.000
_cell.length_b   1.000
_cell.length_c   1.000
_cell.angle_alpha   90.00
_cell.angle_beta   90.00
_cell.angle_gamma   90.00
#
_symmetry.space_group_name_H-M   'P 1'
#
loop_
_entity.id
_entity.type
_entity.pdbx_description
1 polymer ?
#
loop_
_entity_poly.entity_id
_entity_poly.type
_entity_poly.pdbx_seq_one_letter_code
_entity_poly.pdbx_strand_id
1 'polypeptide(L)'
;DVHPREKKQIGERLARWALNKTYGFSDITLSGPLFHDFFVEDETAYISFEFAEGLMSSDGKPLRSFEVAEFPGLFFPATAVIEGNVVKVESTRVRTPKYVRYGWSSYSDGNLINSEGLPASTFSTQF
;
A
#
# COMPACT_ATOMS: atom_id res chain seq x y z
N ASP A 1 -0.60 -17.51 22.32
CA ASP A 1 -0.69 -18.43 21.18
C ASP A 1 -0.76 -17.60 19.91
N VAL A 2 0.37 -17.52 19.21
CA VAL A 2 0.61 -16.59 18.10
C VAL A 2 0.98 -17.45 16.90
N HIS A 3 -0.02 -17.85 16.14
CA HIS A 3 0.16 -18.53 14.88
C HIS A 3 -0.47 -17.72 13.74
N PRO A 4 0.27 -16.77 13.13
CA PRO A 4 -0.09 -16.26 11.82
C PRO A 4 0.16 -17.37 10.80
N ARG A 5 -0.92 -17.85 10.21
CA ARG A 5 -0.97 -18.94 9.21
C ARG A 5 -0.61 -18.44 7.80
N GLU A 6 0.29 -17.47 7.72
CA GLU A 6 0.76 -16.83 6.48
C GLU A 6 2.29 -16.87 6.34
N LYS A 7 2.92 -17.94 6.85
CA LYS A 7 4.37 -18.20 6.67
C LYS A 7 4.83 -18.38 5.21
N LYS A 8 3.90 -18.35 4.24
CA LYS A 8 4.20 -18.47 2.81
C LYS A 8 4.62 -17.15 2.17
N GLN A 9 3.97 -16.04 2.53
CA GLN A 9 4.23 -14.72 1.93
C GLN A 9 5.63 -14.19 2.29
N ILE A 10 6.13 -14.49 3.50
CA ILE A 10 7.47 -14.11 3.94
C ILE A 10 8.55 -14.89 3.15
N GLY A 11 8.31 -16.18 2.89
CA GLY A 11 9.22 -17.04 2.12
C GLY A 11 9.31 -16.62 0.65
N GLU A 12 8.20 -16.21 0.04
CA GLU A 12 8.18 -15.71 -1.34
C GLU A 12 8.89 -14.35 -1.48
N ARG A 13 8.75 -13.45 -0.50
CA ARG A 13 9.47 -12.15 -0.47
C ARG A 13 10.98 -12.34 -0.33
N LEU A 14 11.42 -13.26 0.55
CA LEU A 14 12.83 -13.62 0.71
C LEU A 14 13.41 -14.32 -0.54
N ALA A 15 12.63 -15.21 -1.16
CA ALA A 15 13.06 -15.91 -2.37
C ALA A 15 13.26 -14.96 -3.57
N ARG A 16 12.39 -13.96 -3.73
CA ARG A 16 12.51 -12.98 -4.83
C ARG A 16 13.64 -11.97 -4.63
N TRP A 17 13.90 -11.56 -3.38
CA TRP A 17 15.08 -10.74 -3.04
C TRP A 17 16.40 -11.48 -3.30
N ALA A 18 16.46 -12.78 -2.99
CA ALA A 18 17.63 -13.62 -3.26
C ALA A 18 17.86 -13.85 -4.76
N LEU A 19 16.80 -13.99 -5.55
CA LEU A 19 16.90 -14.21 -7.01
C LEU A 19 17.44 -12.96 -7.74
N ASN A 20 17.04 -11.77 -7.32
CA ASN A 20 17.49 -10.50 -7.93
C ASN A 20 18.98 -10.22 -7.64
N LYS A 21 19.41 -10.34 -6.38
CA LYS A 21 20.80 -10.04 -6.00
C LYS A 21 21.83 -11.06 -6.49
N THR A 22 21.42 -12.30 -6.80
CA THR A 22 22.36 -13.38 -7.13
C THR A 22 22.46 -13.68 -8.63
N TYR A 23 21.42 -13.41 -9.43
CA TYR A 23 21.34 -13.89 -10.82
C TYR A 23 21.17 -12.82 -11.91
N GLY A 24 21.18 -11.52 -11.57
CA GLY A 24 21.25 -10.45 -12.58
C GLY A 24 20.01 -10.29 -13.46
N PHE A 25 18.86 -10.83 -13.04
CA PHE A 25 17.58 -10.62 -13.72
C PHE A 25 16.94 -9.31 -13.24
N SER A 26 17.17 -8.23 -13.98
CA SER A 26 16.65 -6.88 -13.73
C SER A 26 15.17 -6.67 -14.13
N ASP A 27 14.58 -7.60 -14.90
CA ASP A 27 13.25 -7.44 -15.51
C ASP A 27 12.12 -8.19 -14.77
N ILE A 28 12.28 -8.49 -13.49
CA ILE A 28 11.23 -9.18 -12.71
C ILE A 28 10.65 -8.23 -11.67
N THR A 29 9.35 -7.94 -11.78
CA THR A 29 8.59 -7.25 -10.73
C THR A 29 8.64 -8.06 -9.44
N LEU A 30 9.45 -7.60 -8.48
CA LEU A 30 9.81 -8.37 -7.28
C LEU A 30 8.69 -8.41 -6.25
N SER A 31 7.79 -7.44 -6.27
CA SER A 31 6.75 -7.26 -5.26
C SER A 31 5.50 -6.58 -5.84
N GLY A 32 4.42 -6.59 -5.07
CA GLY A 32 3.32 -5.67 -5.28
C GLY A 32 3.70 -4.25 -4.85
N PRO A 33 2.78 -3.28 -4.94
CA PRO A 33 3.05 -1.90 -4.59
C PRO A 33 3.64 -1.78 -3.18
N LEU A 34 4.81 -1.18 -3.07
CA LEU A 34 5.47 -0.89 -1.81
C LEU A 34 5.46 0.61 -1.57
N PHE A 35 5.03 1.05 -0.38
CA PHE A 35 5.06 2.46 -0.03
C PHE A 35 6.46 3.04 -0.24
N HIS A 36 6.54 4.14 -0.99
CA HIS A 36 7.80 4.84 -1.26
C HIS A 36 7.83 6.19 -0.52
N ASP A 37 6.86 7.05 -0.85
CA ASP A 37 6.75 8.38 -0.27
C ASP A 37 5.30 8.87 -0.32
N PHE A 38 4.99 9.91 0.44
CA PHE A 38 3.74 10.64 0.32
C PHE A 38 3.94 12.15 0.50
N PHE A 39 3.10 12.91 -0.17
CA PHE A 39 2.97 14.34 0.09
C PHE A 39 1.50 14.72 0.23
N VAL A 40 1.27 15.92 0.74
CA VAL A 40 -0.07 16.45 0.98
C VAL A 40 -0.18 17.74 0.21
N GLU A 41 -1.21 17.83 -0.62
CA GLU A 41 -1.57 19.05 -1.32
C GLU A 41 -3.04 19.34 -0.99
N ASP A 42 -3.27 20.53 -0.41
CA ASP A 42 -4.54 20.91 0.20
C ASP A 42 -5.05 19.89 1.24
N GLU A 43 -6.21 19.27 0.99
CA GLU A 43 -6.84 18.28 1.88
C GLU A 43 -6.64 16.83 1.38
N THR A 44 -5.77 16.63 0.38
CA THR A 44 -5.55 15.34 -0.28
C THR A 44 -4.12 14.84 -0.07
N ALA A 45 -3.99 13.59 0.38
CA ALA A 45 -2.71 12.90 0.45
C ALA A 45 -2.44 12.13 -0.85
N TYR A 46 -1.24 12.29 -1.39
CA TYR A 46 -0.77 11.64 -2.60
C TYR A 46 0.32 10.65 -2.23
N ILE A 47 0.10 9.38 -2.55
CA ILE A 47 0.98 8.27 -2.12
C ILE A 47 1.61 7.64 -3.34
N SER A 48 2.93 7.64 -3.35
CA SER A 48 3.74 6.98 -4.36
C SER A 48 4.17 5.59 -3.89
N PHE A 49 4.28 4.67 -4.84
CA PHE A 49 4.71 3.30 -4.57
C PHE A 49 5.88 2.92 -5.48
N GLU A 50 6.77 2.08 -4.96
CA GLU A 50 7.63 1.24 -5.80
C GLU A 50 6.81 0.07 -6.34
N PHE A 51 7.18 -0.45 -7.52
CA PHE A 51 6.42 -1.49 -8.23
C PHE A 51 4.96 -1.10 -8.50
N ALA A 52 4.73 0.19 -8.78
CA ALA A 52 3.42 0.81 -9.01
C ALA A 52 2.93 0.74 -10.47
N GLU A 53 3.57 -0.03 -11.34
CA GLU A 53 3.14 -0.10 -12.72
C GLU A 53 1.74 -0.73 -12.81
N GLY A 54 0.82 -0.02 -13.46
CA GLY A 54 -0.57 -0.44 -13.63
C GLY A 54 -1.31 -0.71 -12.33
N LEU A 55 -1.22 0.21 -11.36
CA LEU A 55 -2.02 0.15 -10.14
C LEU A 55 -3.50 -0.06 -10.48
N MET A 56 -4.12 -1.03 -9.81
CA MET A 56 -5.54 -1.32 -9.97
C MET A 56 -6.11 -1.96 -8.71
N SER A 57 -7.44 -2.08 -8.64
CA SER A 57 -8.08 -2.92 -7.64
C SER A 57 -8.16 -4.37 -8.10
N SER A 58 -7.94 -5.31 -7.18
CA SER A 58 -7.96 -6.74 -7.45
C SER A 58 -9.34 -7.26 -7.85
N ASP A 59 -10.39 -6.52 -7.54
CA ASP A 59 -11.79 -6.90 -7.75
C ASP A 59 -12.61 -5.89 -8.57
N GLY A 60 -11.96 -4.87 -9.14
CA GLY A 60 -12.63 -3.81 -9.90
C GLY A 60 -13.53 -2.90 -9.07
N LYS A 61 -13.51 -3.02 -7.74
CA LYS A 61 -14.25 -2.13 -6.82
C LYS A 61 -13.39 -0.94 -6.40
N PRO A 62 -13.96 0.10 -5.76
CA PRO A 62 -13.19 1.19 -5.19
C PRO A 62 -12.11 0.67 -4.23
N LEU A 63 -10.99 1.40 -4.15
CA LEU A 63 -9.93 1.06 -3.22
C LEU A 63 -10.41 1.13 -1.77
N ARG A 64 -9.98 0.17 -0.97
CA ARG A 64 -10.36 0.05 0.44
C ARG A 64 -9.15 -0.16 1.35
N SER A 65 -9.38 -0.04 2.65
CA SER A 65 -8.36 -0.16 3.71
C SER A 65 -7.34 0.97 3.76
N PHE A 66 -7.65 2.14 3.19
CA PHE A 66 -6.91 3.37 3.42
C PHE A 66 -7.50 4.14 4.59
N GLU A 67 -6.61 4.63 5.45
CA GLU A 67 -6.98 5.47 6.58
C GLU A 67 -5.98 6.62 6.72
N VAL A 68 -6.48 7.80 7.07
CA VAL A 68 -5.69 9.02 7.25
C VAL A 68 -5.89 9.60 8.64
N ALA A 69 -4.91 10.33 9.14
CA ALA A 69 -4.97 11.00 10.42
C ALA A 69 -4.28 12.37 10.34
N GLU A 70 -4.85 13.37 11.01
CA GLU A 70 -4.17 14.65 11.27
C GLU A 70 -3.26 14.56 12.51
N PHE A 71 -3.67 13.74 13.49
CA PHE A 71 -2.96 13.55 14.74
C PHE A 71 -2.55 12.08 14.90
N PRO A 72 -1.38 11.82 15.52
CA PRO A 72 -0.93 10.44 15.74
C PRO A 72 -1.98 9.62 16.49
N GLY A 73 -2.21 8.39 16.03
CA GLY A 73 -3.11 7.42 16.67
C GLY A 73 -4.61 7.59 16.38
N LEU A 74 -5.06 8.71 15.80
CA LEU A 74 -6.47 8.94 15.47
C LEU A 74 -6.71 8.88 13.95
N PHE A 75 -6.81 7.66 13.44
CA PHE A 75 -7.05 7.39 12.03
C PHE A 75 -8.53 7.31 11.70
N PHE A 76 -8.89 7.83 10.54
CA PHE A 76 -10.23 7.78 9.97
C PHE A 76 -10.20 7.11 8.60
N PRO A 77 -11.26 6.39 8.21
CA PRO A 77 -11.40 5.87 6.86
C PRO A 77 -11.27 6.98 5.81
N ALA A 78 -10.61 6.64 4.71
CA ALA A 78 -10.39 7.54 3.60
C ALA A 78 -10.83 6.89 2.28
N THR A 79 -11.31 7.72 1.36
CA THR A 79 -11.55 7.33 -0.02
C THR A 79 -10.23 7.40 -0.77
N ALA A 80 -9.93 6.37 -1.56
CA ALA A 80 -8.70 6.29 -2.34
C ALA A 80 -9.01 6.12 -3.83
N VAL A 81 -8.28 6.85 -4.68
CA VAL A 81 -8.40 6.82 -6.14
C VAL A 81 -7.02 6.71 -6.75
N ILE A 82 -6.90 5.91 -7.81
CA ILE A 82 -5.65 5.72 -8.54
C ILE A 82 -5.57 6.77 -9.64
N GLU A 83 -4.47 7.53 -9.66
CA GLU A 83 -4.14 8.45 -10.75
C GLU A 83 -2.73 8.15 -11.27
N GLY A 84 -2.68 7.43 -12.40
CA GLY A 84 -1.42 6.92 -12.96
C GLY A 84 -0.76 5.96 -11.97
N ASN A 85 0.43 6.33 -11.47
CA ASN A 85 1.21 5.52 -10.54
C ASN A 85 1.10 6.02 -9.08
N VAL A 86 0.18 6.94 -8.80
CA VAL A 86 -0.03 7.54 -7.48
C VAL A 86 -1.43 7.19 -7.00
N VAL A 87 -1.59 7.02 -5.68
CA VAL A 87 -2.90 6.89 -5.04
C VAL A 87 -3.21 8.19 -4.32
N LYS A 88 -4.29 8.87 -4.74
CA LYS A 88 -4.90 9.98 -4.02
C LYS A 88 -5.77 9.44 -2.91
N VAL A 89 -5.62 9.99 -1.71
CA VAL A 89 -6.34 9.58 -0.52
C VAL A 89 -6.91 10.81 0.17
N GLU A 90 -8.23 10.83 0.38
CA GLU A 90 -8.95 11.95 0.97
C GLU A 90 -9.96 11.47 2.02
N SER A 91 -10.27 12.31 3.01
CA SER A 91 -11.29 12.01 4.00
C SER A 91 -12.08 13.25 4.37
N THR A 92 -13.41 13.14 4.39
CA THR A 92 -14.29 14.23 4.84
C THR A 92 -14.13 14.56 6.33
N ARG A 93 -13.45 13.70 7.09
CA ARG A 93 -13.19 13.87 8.53
C ARG A 93 -11.83 14.48 8.85
N VAL A 94 -10.91 14.51 7.88
CA VAL A 94 -9.52 14.92 8.08
C VAL A 94 -9.16 15.91 7.00
N ARG A 95 -9.14 17.20 7.36
CA ARG A 95 -8.80 18.28 6.42
C ARG A 95 -7.30 18.39 6.17
N THR A 96 -6.48 18.10 7.17
CA THR A 96 -5.02 18.17 7.05
C THR A 96 -4.42 16.80 7.33
N PRO A 97 -4.46 15.86 6.37
CA PRO A 97 -3.90 14.52 6.59
C PRO A 97 -2.39 14.63 6.80
N LYS A 98 -1.87 14.19 7.95
CA LYS A 98 -0.43 14.14 8.26
C LYS A 98 0.14 12.74 8.27
N TYR A 99 -0.72 11.75 8.49
CA TYR A 99 -0.37 10.34 8.52
C TYR A 99 -1.32 9.56 7.65
N VAL A 100 -0.79 8.55 6.98
CA VAL A 100 -1.56 7.62 6.17
C VAL A 100 -1.13 6.20 6.50
N ARG A 101 -2.10 5.28 6.48
CA ARG A 101 -1.84 3.85 6.59
C ARG A 101 -2.74 3.08 5.64
N TYR A 102 -2.26 1.92 5.24
CA TYR A 102 -2.97 0.99 4.39
C TYR A 102 -2.92 -0.41 4.99
N GLY A 103 -4.08 -1.08 5.05
CA GLY A 103 -4.15 -2.48 5.49
C GLY A 103 -3.76 -2.71 6.95
N TRP A 104 -3.94 -1.70 7.83
CA TRP A 104 -3.55 -1.76 9.25
C TRP A 104 -4.58 -2.45 10.18
N SER A 105 -5.61 -3.06 9.58
CA SER A 105 -6.61 -3.87 10.28
C SER A 105 -6.08 -5.28 10.57
N SER A 106 -6.54 -5.91 11.66
CA SER A 106 -6.25 -7.33 11.96
C SER A 106 -6.72 -8.30 10.87
N TYR A 107 -7.71 -7.86 10.07
CA TYR A 107 -8.12 -8.48 8.82
C TYR A 107 -8.17 -7.37 7.76
N SER A 108 -7.07 -7.19 7.04
CA SER A 108 -7.03 -6.21 5.94
C SER A 108 -7.70 -6.81 4.71
N ASP A 109 -8.81 -6.23 4.28
CA ASP A 109 -9.41 -6.53 2.99
C ASP A 109 -8.82 -5.61 1.91
N GLY A 110 -7.54 -5.24 2.00
CA GLY A 110 -6.93 -4.30 1.05
C GLY A 110 -6.94 -4.89 -0.37
N ASN A 111 -7.41 -4.11 -1.35
CA ASN A 111 -7.56 -4.57 -2.73
C ASN A 111 -6.60 -3.89 -3.72
N LEU A 112 -5.62 -3.09 -3.27
CA LEU A 112 -4.63 -2.49 -4.16
C LEU A 112 -3.63 -3.55 -4.66
N ILE A 113 -3.51 -3.65 -5.98
CA ILE A 113 -2.54 -4.50 -6.69
C ILE A 113 -1.83 -3.69 -7.80
N ASN A 114 -0.74 -4.22 -8.32
CA ASN A 114 -0.14 -3.73 -9.58
C ASN A 114 -0.60 -4.55 -10.79
N SER A 115 -0.09 -4.22 -11.99
CA SER A 115 -0.43 -4.91 -13.25
C SER A 115 -0.15 -6.42 -13.23
N GLU A 116 0.81 -6.84 -12.40
CA GLU A 116 1.19 -8.25 -12.20
C GLU A 116 0.25 -8.99 -11.24
N GLY A 117 -0.78 -8.32 -10.71
CA GLY A 117 -1.73 -8.91 -9.77
C GLY A 117 -1.18 -9.08 -8.36
N LEU A 118 -0.04 -8.48 -8.03
CA LEU A 118 0.60 -8.61 -6.72
C LEU A 118 0.03 -7.58 -5.74
N PRO A 119 -0.37 -7.99 -4.52
CA PRO A 119 -0.99 -7.11 -3.54
C PRO A 119 0.00 -6.12 -2.94
N ALA A 120 -0.50 -4.91 -2.67
CA ALA A 120 0.25 -3.87 -1.97
C ALA A 120 0.57 -4.29 -0.53
N SER A 121 1.76 -3.92 -0.07
CA SER A 121 2.14 -4.18 1.32
C SER A 121 1.49 -3.20 2.28
N THR A 122 1.08 -3.70 3.46
CA THR A 122 0.67 -2.87 4.60
C THR A 122 1.76 -1.87 4.96
N PHE A 123 1.38 -0.61 5.21
CA PHE A 123 2.29 0.45 5.64
C PHE A 123 1.61 1.44 6.60
N SER A 124 2.42 2.20 7.33
CA SER A 124 2.01 3.34 8.15
C SER A 124 3.11 4.39 8.07
N THR A 125 2.73 5.67 7.88
CA THR A 125 3.68 6.80 7.88
C THR A 125 3.81 7.47 9.25
N GLN A 126 3.09 6.96 10.25
CA GLN A 126 3.27 7.36 11.65
C GLN A 126 4.51 6.69 12.22
N PHE A 127 5.50 7.50 12.60
CA PHE A 127 6.72 7.10 13.33
C PHE A 127 6.68 7.62 14.77
#